data_AF-A0A8H3U751-F1
#
_entry.id   AF-A0A8H3U751-F1
#
_cell.length_a   1.000
_cell.length_b   1.000
_cell.length_c   1.000
_cell.angle_alpha   90.00
_cell.angle_beta   90.00
_cell.angle_gamma   90.00
#
_symmetry.space_group_name_H-M   'P 1'
#
loop_
_entity.id
_entity.type
_entity.pdbx_description
1 polymer ?
#
loop_
_entity_poly.entity_id
_entity_poly.type
_entity_poly.pdbx_seq_one_letter_code
_entity_poly.pdbx_strand_id
1 'polypeptide(L)'
;MRSKLKIILVACLAAQAAASSEIRIAKSCYVIGDAIASAINTAKAAGLALDNPKPDIQELAEHLFGNEASIAAAKVRLNKIGAIIFAPPDTVSAERVLWEDKKEMKKEDIVVFCDLSRFERDANGEVFWDNQNAQWFGRKSYAEWNSNRENTEAETVSEIDGDNGSLVGASIYVFPWYIKQMQARKNMEGFTAVLNNDPKAIAMIAEVVKGIGRNWNYYKDKGMASGHPMARMDIVHAVLDGTMLHELSHTWAAGISEDVDGARSYGWGAAVEMKNPKNADSLSLFAYAVKVVQSTRFEVDIEGDIADYSTGIFVRKSKLEKRRDDEIDRMIREILDARWRS
;
A
#
# COMPACT_ATOMS: atom_id res chain seq x y z
N MET A 1 10.17 -19.81 -45.35
CA MET A 1 9.24 -19.76 -44.19
C MET A 1 9.91 -20.09 -42.84
N ARG A 2 10.80 -21.08 -42.74
CA ARG A 2 11.43 -21.47 -41.46
C ARG A 2 12.35 -20.42 -40.79
N SER A 3 12.90 -19.45 -41.55
CA SER A 3 13.76 -18.39 -41.02
C SER A 3 12.98 -17.23 -40.38
N LYS A 4 11.79 -16.88 -40.91
CA LYS A 4 10.94 -15.82 -40.33
C LYS A 4 10.30 -16.24 -39.00
N LEU A 5 10.07 -17.54 -38.80
CA LEU A 5 9.51 -18.07 -37.54
C LEU A 5 10.52 -17.99 -36.37
N LYS A 6 11.83 -18.13 -36.63
CA LYS A 6 12.87 -18.02 -35.59
C LYS A 6 13.07 -16.57 -35.12
N ILE A 7 12.93 -15.59 -36.01
CA ILE A 7 13.06 -14.16 -35.67
C ILE A 7 11.88 -13.70 -34.80
N ILE A 8 10.67 -14.19 -35.07
CA ILE A 8 9.49 -13.91 -34.24
C ILE A 8 9.60 -14.59 -32.87
N LEU A 9 10.12 -15.82 -32.79
CA LEU A 9 10.31 -16.51 -31.51
C LEU A 9 11.39 -15.83 -30.64
N VAL A 10 12.48 -15.34 -31.24
CA VAL A 10 13.54 -14.60 -30.52
C VAL A 10 13.06 -13.20 -30.13
N ALA A 11 12.23 -12.54 -30.94
CA ALA A 11 11.62 -11.26 -30.57
C ALA A 11 10.57 -11.41 -29.45
N CYS A 12 9.80 -12.50 -29.41
CA CYS A 12 8.90 -12.80 -28.29
C CYS A 12 9.65 -13.20 -27.01
N LEU A 13 10.79 -13.90 -27.12
CA LEU A 13 11.65 -14.21 -25.97
C LEU A 13 12.46 -12.99 -25.49
N ALA A 14 12.85 -12.08 -26.40
CA ALA A 14 13.51 -10.82 -26.06
C ALA A 14 12.53 -9.77 -25.49
N ALA A 15 11.25 -9.81 -25.88
CA ALA A 15 10.19 -9.01 -25.25
C ALA A 15 9.75 -9.57 -23.88
N GLN A 16 10.14 -10.81 -23.54
CA GLN A 16 9.96 -11.42 -22.22
C GLN A 16 11.18 -11.28 -21.31
N ALA A 17 12.33 -10.83 -21.83
CA ALA A 17 13.37 -10.23 -21.01
C ALA A 17 12.98 -8.77 -20.69
N ALA A 18 11.76 -8.57 -20.18
CA ALA A 18 11.54 -7.42 -19.32
C ALA A 18 12.53 -7.62 -18.18
N ALA A 19 13.50 -6.73 -18.06
CA ALA A 19 14.45 -6.75 -16.96
C ALA A 19 13.65 -6.88 -15.67
N SER A 20 13.70 -8.06 -15.07
CA SER A 20 12.88 -8.37 -13.92
C SER A 20 13.53 -7.66 -12.75
N SER A 21 12.93 -6.57 -12.28
CA SER A 21 13.43 -5.84 -11.13
C SER A 21 13.48 -6.79 -9.95
N GLU A 22 14.63 -6.85 -9.29
CA GLU A 22 14.87 -7.67 -8.10
C GLU A 22 14.78 -6.76 -6.87
N ILE A 23 13.95 -7.14 -5.90
CA ILE A 23 13.99 -6.49 -4.58
C ILE A 23 15.05 -7.16 -3.72
N ARG A 24 15.89 -6.34 -3.11
CA ARG A 24 16.86 -6.75 -2.10
C ARG A 24 16.57 -6.04 -0.78
N ILE A 25 16.93 -6.68 0.32
CA ILE A 25 16.69 -6.16 1.66
C ILE A 25 18.03 -5.95 2.33
N ALA A 26 18.29 -4.75 2.84
CA ALA A 26 19.46 -4.48 3.66
C ALA A 26 19.48 -5.38 4.92
N LYS A 27 20.65 -5.72 5.44
CA LYS A 27 20.76 -6.55 6.67
C LYS A 27 20.02 -5.93 7.84
N SER A 28 20.04 -4.60 7.96
CA SER A 28 19.27 -3.85 8.95
C SER A 28 17.75 -4.06 8.87
N CYS A 29 17.25 -4.55 7.73
CA CYS A 29 15.83 -4.71 7.44
C CYS A 29 15.31 -6.14 7.47
N TYR A 30 16.07 -7.16 7.88
CA TYR A 30 15.66 -8.56 7.69
C TYR A 30 14.23 -8.89 8.18
N VAL A 31 13.73 -8.17 9.19
CA VAL A 31 12.39 -8.32 9.78
C VAL A 31 11.23 -7.97 8.86
N ILE A 32 11.47 -7.24 7.76
CA ILE A 32 10.43 -6.75 6.83
C ILE A 32 10.24 -7.64 5.60
N GLY A 33 11.06 -8.69 5.44
CA GLY A 33 11.01 -9.54 4.24
C GLY A 33 9.65 -10.17 3.98
N ASP A 34 8.99 -10.65 5.03
CA ASP A 34 7.63 -11.20 4.93
C ASP A 34 6.63 -10.13 4.44
N ALA A 35 6.82 -8.87 4.84
CA ALA A 35 5.91 -7.78 4.51
C ALA A 35 6.01 -7.41 3.03
N ILE A 36 7.23 -7.40 2.48
CA ILE A 36 7.46 -7.20 1.05
C ILE A 36 6.84 -8.35 0.23
N ALA A 37 7.06 -9.60 0.65
CA ALA A 37 6.42 -10.75 -0.01
C ALA A 37 4.89 -10.65 0.02
N SER A 38 4.32 -10.27 1.17
CA SER A 38 2.87 -10.06 1.31
C SER A 38 2.37 -8.95 0.39
N ALA A 39 3.07 -7.81 0.33
CA ALA A 39 2.73 -6.68 -0.54
C ALA A 39 2.67 -7.11 -2.02
N ILE A 40 3.71 -7.77 -2.52
CA ILE A 40 3.79 -8.24 -3.92
C ILE A 40 2.66 -9.22 -4.23
N ASN A 41 2.41 -10.19 -3.33
CA ASN A 41 1.34 -11.17 -3.51
C ASN A 41 -0.05 -10.51 -3.47
N THR A 42 -0.23 -9.50 -2.63
CA THR A 42 -1.47 -8.72 -2.52
C THR A 42 -1.73 -7.95 -3.82
N ALA A 43 -0.72 -7.27 -4.36
CA ALA A 43 -0.81 -6.58 -5.65
C ALA A 43 -1.18 -7.55 -6.78
N LYS A 44 -0.51 -8.70 -6.82
CA LYS A 44 -0.76 -9.76 -7.82
C LYS A 44 -2.19 -10.28 -7.74
N ALA A 45 -2.68 -10.58 -6.54
CA ALA A 45 -4.05 -11.04 -6.34
C ALA A 45 -5.09 -10.00 -6.79
N ALA A 46 -4.84 -8.72 -6.49
CA ALA A 46 -5.69 -7.61 -6.91
C ALA A 46 -5.69 -7.40 -8.43
N GLY A 47 -4.52 -7.48 -9.08
CA GLY A 47 -4.40 -7.41 -10.53
C GLY A 47 -5.16 -8.54 -11.24
N LEU A 48 -5.04 -9.78 -10.74
CA LEU A 48 -5.81 -10.94 -11.23
C LEU A 48 -7.31 -10.78 -11.00
N ALA A 49 -7.72 -10.18 -9.88
CA ALA A 49 -9.13 -9.95 -9.59
C ALA A 49 -9.78 -8.98 -10.60
N LEU A 50 -8.99 -8.09 -11.23
CA LEU A 50 -9.44 -7.20 -12.30
C LEU A 50 -9.44 -7.86 -13.70
N ASP A 51 -9.07 -9.14 -13.84
CA ASP A 51 -9.27 -9.90 -15.11
C ASP A 51 -10.71 -10.34 -15.29
N ASN A 52 -11.37 -10.74 -14.20
CA ASN A 52 -12.77 -11.16 -14.18
C ASN A 52 -13.39 -10.78 -12.82
N PRO A 53 -13.67 -9.48 -12.62
CA PRO A 53 -14.06 -8.98 -11.31
C PRO A 53 -15.44 -9.52 -10.92
N LYS A 54 -15.52 -10.04 -9.70
CA LYS A 54 -16.81 -10.26 -9.03
C LYS A 54 -17.50 -8.90 -8.83
N PRO A 55 -18.84 -8.85 -8.69
CA PRO A 55 -19.58 -7.59 -8.60
C PRO A 55 -19.10 -6.64 -7.49
N ASP A 56 -18.72 -7.17 -6.33
CA ASP A 56 -18.16 -6.43 -5.20
C ASP A 56 -16.79 -5.81 -5.53
N ILE A 57 -15.89 -6.58 -6.16
CA ILE A 57 -14.58 -6.10 -6.61
C ILE A 57 -14.73 -5.03 -7.70
N GLN A 58 -15.69 -5.20 -8.60
CA GLN A 58 -16.01 -4.21 -9.64
C GLN A 58 -16.49 -2.89 -9.01
N GLU A 59 -17.42 -2.96 -8.05
CA GLU A 59 -17.92 -1.78 -7.33
C GLU A 59 -16.78 -1.03 -6.63
N LEU A 60 -15.87 -1.75 -5.96
CA LEU A 60 -14.68 -1.16 -5.33
C LEU A 60 -13.74 -0.51 -6.35
N ALA A 61 -13.50 -1.15 -7.49
CA ALA A 61 -12.63 -0.63 -8.55
C ALA A 61 -13.20 0.65 -9.16
N GLU A 62 -14.51 0.68 -9.45
CA GLU A 62 -15.20 1.88 -9.93
C GLU A 62 -15.19 3.01 -8.89
N HIS A 63 -15.23 2.66 -7.61
CA HIS A 63 -15.20 3.63 -6.53
C HIS A 63 -13.82 4.29 -6.36
N LEU A 64 -12.75 3.51 -6.45
CA LEU A 64 -11.37 3.96 -6.24
C LEU A 64 -10.65 4.46 -7.50
N PHE A 65 -11.11 4.08 -8.70
CA PHE A 65 -10.45 4.45 -9.96
C PHE A 65 -11.40 5.11 -10.96
N GLY A 66 -12.72 5.07 -10.74
CA GLY A 66 -13.69 5.71 -11.62
C GLY A 66 -14.02 4.87 -12.85
N ASN A 67 -13.51 5.26 -14.01
CA ASN A 67 -13.91 4.66 -15.29
C ASN A 67 -13.06 3.43 -15.69
N GLU A 68 -13.52 2.69 -16.70
CA GLU A 68 -12.86 1.48 -17.21
C GLU A 68 -11.40 1.71 -17.63
N ALA A 69 -11.07 2.85 -18.23
CA ALA A 69 -9.70 3.16 -18.63
C ALA A 69 -8.77 3.34 -17.41
N SER A 70 -9.26 3.99 -16.36
CA SER A 70 -8.53 4.13 -15.11
C SER A 70 -8.39 2.79 -14.38
N ILE A 71 -9.42 1.95 -14.38
CA ILE A 71 -9.35 0.58 -13.81
C ILE A 71 -8.31 -0.25 -14.56
N ALA A 72 -8.28 -0.19 -15.89
CA ALA A 72 -7.26 -0.86 -16.70
C ALA A 72 -5.84 -0.33 -16.39
N ALA A 73 -5.70 0.97 -16.15
CA ALA A 73 -4.43 1.58 -15.76
C ALA A 73 -3.97 1.15 -14.35
N ALA A 74 -4.89 0.99 -13.40
CA ALA A 74 -4.60 0.46 -12.07
C ALA A 74 -4.15 -1.00 -12.15
N LYS A 75 -4.88 -1.83 -12.92
CA LYS A 75 -4.53 -3.23 -13.17
C LYS A 75 -3.11 -3.39 -13.71
N VAL A 76 -2.71 -2.57 -14.69
CA VAL A 76 -1.34 -2.61 -15.24
C VAL A 76 -0.30 -2.38 -14.15
N ARG A 77 -0.52 -1.40 -13.26
CA ARG A 77 0.41 -1.10 -12.15
C ARG A 77 0.46 -2.22 -11.12
N LEU A 78 -0.69 -2.73 -10.70
CA LEU A 78 -0.78 -3.87 -9.77
C LEU A 78 -0.07 -5.12 -10.33
N ASN A 79 -0.25 -5.41 -11.62
CA ASN A 79 0.44 -6.53 -12.28
C ASN A 79 1.95 -6.31 -12.36
N LYS A 80 2.40 -5.06 -12.56
CA LYS A 80 3.83 -4.73 -12.51
C LYS A 80 4.42 -4.96 -11.13
N ILE A 81 3.76 -4.50 -10.06
CA ILE A 81 4.18 -4.76 -8.67
C ILE A 81 4.22 -6.28 -8.42
N GLY A 82 3.17 -7.00 -8.82
CA GLY A 82 3.08 -8.45 -8.67
C GLY A 82 4.09 -9.27 -9.50
N ALA A 83 4.78 -8.63 -10.44
CA ALA A 83 5.82 -9.24 -11.27
C ALA A 83 7.24 -8.95 -10.76
N ILE A 84 7.41 -8.10 -9.74
CA ILE A 84 8.72 -7.83 -9.14
C ILE A 84 9.25 -9.13 -8.51
N ILE A 85 10.51 -9.47 -8.83
CA ILE A 85 11.14 -10.67 -8.30
C ILE A 85 11.61 -10.39 -6.88
N PHE A 86 11.13 -11.20 -5.95
CA PHE A 86 11.58 -11.17 -4.57
C PHE A 86 11.81 -12.59 -4.05
N ALA A 87 13.03 -12.85 -3.58
CA ALA A 87 13.38 -14.08 -2.88
C ALA A 87 13.40 -13.79 -1.37
N PRO A 88 12.41 -14.25 -0.58
CA PRO A 88 12.37 -13.95 0.84
C PRO A 88 13.59 -14.54 1.58
N PRO A 89 14.08 -13.88 2.64
CA PRO A 89 15.31 -14.25 3.35
C PRO A 89 15.35 -15.71 3.85
N ASP A 90 14.18 -16.29 4.13
CA ASP A 90 14.04 -17.62 4.72
C ASP A 90 14.09 -18.77 3.68
N THR A 91 14.12 -18.45 2.39
CA THR A 91 14.04 -19.46 1.30
C THR A 91 15.37 -19.74 0.60
N VAL A 92 16.41 -18.94 0.87
CA VAL A 92 17.74 -19.05 0.28
C VAL A 92 18.76 -18.79 1.40
N SER A 93 19.94 -19.40 1.38
CA SER A 93 21.02 -19.05 2.32
C SER A 93 21.13 -17.52 2.47
N ALA A 94 20.93 -17.00 3.68
CA ALA A 94 20.74 -15.56 3.98
C ALA A 94 21.78 -14.62 3.33
N GLU A 95 22.95 -15.14 2.97
CA GLU A 95 24.01 -14.45 2.22
C GLU A 95 23.64 -13.97 0.81
N ARG A 96 22.60 -14.53 0.16
CA ARG A 96 22.19 -14.11 -1.21
C ARG A 96 21.09 -13.04 -1.24
N VAL A 97 20.28 -12.94 -0.19
CA VAL A 97 19.11 -12.03 -0.13
C VAL A 97 19.45 -10.73 0.61
N LEU A 98 20.33 -10.81 1.60
CA LEU A 98 20.70 -9.67 2.40
C LEU A 98 21.75 -8.82 1.67
N TRP A 99 21.32 -7.63 1.27
CA TRP A 99 22.19 -6.61 0.74
C TRP A 99 23.07 -6.07 1.87
N GLU A 100 24.38 -5.97 1.63
CA GLU A 100 25.26 -5.24 2.56
C GLU A 100 24.85 -3.77 2.52
N ASP A 101 24.46 -3.22 3.66
CA ASP A 101 23.91 -1.85 3.78
C ASP A 101 24.80 -0.77 3.13
N LYS A 102 26.10 -1.04 2.97
CA LYS A 102 27.12 -0.14 2.38
C LYS A 102 27.53 -0.49 0.94
N LYS A 103 26.79 -1.34 0.24
CA LYS A 103 27.08 -1.74 -1.14
C LYS A 103 26.30 -0.87 -2.13
N GLU A 104 26.98 -0.49 -3.21
CA GLU A 104 26.42 0.27 -4.34
C GLU A 104 25.36 -0.54 -5.09
N MET A 105 24.20 0.06 -5.27
CA MET A 105 23.03 -0.50 -5.96
C MET A 105 23.36 -0.78 -7.42
N LYS A 106 22.87 -1.91 -7.94
CA LYS A 106 22.94 -2.13 -9.38
C LYS A 106 21.80 -1.40 -10.06
N LYS A 107 22.02 -1.04 -11.32
CA LYS A 107 20.96 -0.60 -12.22
C LYS A 107 19.82 -1.62 -12.19
N GLU A 108 18.60 -1.11 -12.02
CA GLU A 108 17.32 -1.81 -11.91
C GLU A 108 17.05 -2.54 -10.57
N ASP A 109 17.97 -2.48 -9.60
CA ASP A 109 17.69 -2.99 -8.26
C ASP A 109 16.66 -2.09 -7.54
N ILE A 110 15.80 -2.73 -6.75
CA ILE A 110 15.02 -2.07 -5.70
C ILE A 110 15.62 -2.50 -4.38
N VAL A 111 16.10 -1.57 -3.55
CA VAL A 111 16.71 -1.93 -2.26
C VAL A 111 15.96 -1.29 -1.11
N VAL A 112 15.62 -2.09 -0.10
CA VAL A 112 14.93 -1.62 1.10
C VAL A 112 15.92 -1.44 2.24
N PHE A 113 15.96 -0.24 2.82
CA PHE A 113 16.87 0.20 3.87
C PHE A 113 16.12 0.61 5.15
N CYS A 114 16.69 0.26 6.30
CA CYS A 114 16.11 0.55 7.63
C CYS A 114 17.12 1.29 8.51
N ASP A 115 18.35 1.45 8.01
CA ASP A 115 19.39 2.28 8.59
C ASP A 115 19.67 3.47 7.67
N LEU A 116 19.27 4.66 8.12
CA LEU A 116 19.49 5.93 7.42
C LEU A 116 20.81 6.59 7.83
N SER A 117 21.65 5.94 8.66
CA SER A 117 22.95 6.48 9.08
C SER A 117 23.95 6.66 7.93
N ARG A 118 23.65 6.07 6.76
CA ARG A 118 24.44 6.22 5.52
C ARG A 118 24.30 7.60 4.87
N PHE A 119 23.27 8.36 5.23
CA PHE A 119 23.06 9.68 4.68
C PHE A 119 23.93 10.72 5.38
N GLU A 120 24.78 11.37 4.60
CA GLU A 120 25.59 12.49 5.04
C GLU A 120 24.93 13.80 4.62
N ARG A 121 25.31 14.91 5.26
CA ARG A 121 24.90 16.22 4.74
C ARG A 121 25.71 16.52 3.49
N ASP A 122 25.07 17.08 2.47
CA ASP A 122 25.77 17.60 1.31
C ASP A 122 26.76 18.73 1.69
N ALA A 123 27.56 19.17 0.72
CA ALA A 123 28.58 20.21 0.92
C ALA A 123 27.99 21.56 1.42
N ASN A 124 26.68 21.79 1.23
CA ASN A 124 25.99 23.00 1.66
C ASN A 124 25.24 22.80 3.00
N GLY A 125 25.23 21.58 3.54
CA GLY A 125 24.53 21.24 4.78
C GLY A 125 23.01 21.12 4.65
N GLU A 126 22.47 21.12 3.43
CA GLU A 126 21.04 21.35 3.16
C GLU A 126 20.24 20.08 2.85
N VAL A 127 20.83 19.15 2.10
CA VAL A 127 20.20 17.87 1.72
C VAL A 127 21.01 16.70 2.24
N PHE A 128 20.32 15.60 2.53
CA PHE A 128 20.93 14.35 2.94
C PHE A 128 21.26 13.53 1.70
N TRP A 129 22.50 13.11 1.59
CA TRP A 129 23.08 12.51 0.41
C TRP A 129 23.68 11.15 0.74
N ASP A 130 23.27 10.13 -0.01
CA ASP A 130 23.89 8.81 0.01
C ASP A 130 25.00 8.78 -1.04
N ASN A 131 26.23 9.02 -0.60
CA ASN A 131 27.42 9.07 -1.47
C ASN A 131 27.63 7.79 -2.29
N GLN A 132 27.11 6.65 -1.83
CA GLN A 132 27.35 5.37 -2.49
C GLN A 132 26.38 5.10 -3.63
N ASN A 133 25.14 5.59 -3.53
CA ASN A 133 24.10 5.38 -4.55
C ASN A 133 23.73 6.68 -5.29
N ALA A 134 24.40 7.79 -4.98
CA ALA A 134 24.12 9.10 -5.52
C ALA A 134 22.63 9.51 -5.38
N GLN A 135 22.05 9.25 -4.20
CA GLN A 135 20.64 9.52 -3.92
C GLN A 135 20.44 10.65 -2.91
N TRP A 136 19.45 11.49 -3.19
CA TRP A 136 19.01 12.55 -2.29
C TRP A 136 17.88 12.06 -1.39
N PHE A 137 17.93 12.45 -0.11
CA PHE A 137 16.87 12.22 0.86
C PHE A 137 16.39 13.57 1.41
N GLY A 138 15.07 13.75 1.42
CA GLY A 138 14.45 15.02 1.74
C GLY A 138 14.82 15.52 3.15
N ARG A 139 15.09 16.83 3.29
CA ARG A 139 15.37 17.45 4.59
C ARG A 139 14.24 17.22 5.61
N LYS A 140 12.98 17.26 5.16
CA LYS A 140 11.81 17.01 5.99
C LYS A 140 11.83 15.57 6.54
N SER A 141 12.00 14.60 5.66
CA SER A 141 12.07 13.17 5.98
C SER A 141 13.21 12.86 6.95
N TYR A 142 14.40 13.43 6.73
CA TYR A 142 15.51 13.28 7.67
C TYR A 142 15.27 13.95 9.03
N ALA A 143 14.63 15.12 9.05
CA ALA A 143 14.25 15.78 10.29
C ALA A 143 13.21 14.96 11.05
N GLU A 144 12.25 14.33 10.36
CA GLU A 144 11.28 13.41 10.95
C GLU A 144 11.98 12.17 11.53
N TRP A 145 12.95 11.61 10.81
CA TRP A 145 13.80 10.52 11.29
C TRP A 145 14.48 10.85 12.63
N ASN A 146 15.10 12.04 12.75
CA ASN A 146 15.81 12.44 13.97
C ASN A 146 14.93 12.98 15.09
N SER A 147 13.73 13.47 14.78
CA SER A 147 12.90 14.16 15.75
C SER A 147 12.07 13.23 16.64
N ASN A 148 12.24 11.91 16.52
CA ASN A 148 11.38 10.90 17.14
C ASN A 148 9.87 11.12 16.85
N ARG A 149 9.54 11.80 15.73
CA ARG A 149 8.15 12.02 15.33
C ARG A 149 7.67 10.83 14.52
N GLU A 150 6.53 10.27 14.93
CA GLU A 150 5.90 9.10 14.31
C GLU A 150 4.96 9.50 13.15
N ASN A 151 5.51 10.23 12.17
CA ASN A 151 4.69 10.82 11.08
C ASN A 151 4.93 10.20 9.69
N THR A 152 6.11 9.61 9.48
CA THR A 152 6.49 9.02 8.18
C THR A 152 6.93 7.60 8.41
N GLU A 153 6.21 6.67 7.80
CA GLU A 153 6.38 5.22 7.97
C GLU A 153 7.52 4.70 7.11
N ALA A 154 7.49 5.08 5.83
CA ALA A 154 8.52 4.81 4.84
C ALA A 154 8.56 5.90 3.77
N GLU A 155 9.57 5.87 2.90
CA GLU A 155 9.69 6.75 1.74
C GLU A 155 10.44 6.05 0.61
N THR A 156 9.93 6.19 -0.62
CA THR A 156 10.60 5.70 -1.83
C THR A 156 11.32 6.82 -2.56
N VAL A 157 12.61 6.61 -2.83
CA VAL A 157 13.43 7.48 -3.66
C VAL A 157 13.79 6.72 -4.93
N SER A 158 13.36 7.23 -6.09
CA SER A 158 13.76 6.68 -7.38
C SER A 158 15.05 7.34 -7.88
N GLU A 159 15.94 6.55 -8.49
CA GLU A 159 17.23 6.99 -9.00
C GLU A 159 17.14 7.34 -10.49
N ILE A 160 17.72 8.48 -10.87
CA ILE A 160 17.77 8.95 -12.25
C ILE A 160 19.24 9.00 -12.70
N ASP A 161 19.57 8.32 -13.79
CA ASP A 161 20.84 8.35 -14.49
C ASP A 161 21.13 9.76 -14.99
N GLY A 162 22.18 10.38 -14.45
CA GLY A 162 22.55 11.76 -14.74
C GLY A 162 22.96 12.02 -16.19
N ASP A 163 23.36 10.99 -16.95
CA ASP A 163 23.86 11.14 -18.32
C ASP A 163 22.73 11.17 -19.36
N ASN A 164 21.60 10.52 -19.07
CA ASN A 164 20.48 10.37 -20.02
C ASN A 164 19.09 10.61 -19.42
N GLY A 165 19.00 10.90 -18.12
CA GLY A 165 17.74 11.12 -17.41
C GLY A 165 16.87 9.87 -17.23
N SER A 166 17.39 8.66 -17.48
CA SER A 166 16.63 7.42 -17.33
C SER A 166 16.56 6.97 -15.87
N LEU A 167 15.44 6.38 -15.46
CA LEU A 167 15.33 5.80 -14.11
C LEU A 167 16.16 4.50 -14.04
N VAL A 168 17.04 4.39 -13.05
CA VAL A 168 18.02 3.29 -12.94
C VAL A 168 17.97 2.52 -11.63
N GLY A 169 17.11 2.88 -10.68
CA GLY A 169 17.02 2.18 -9.41
C GLY A 169 15.92 2.75 -8.53
N ALA A 170 15.59 2.07 -7.44
CA ALA A 170 14.75 2.65 -6.40
C ALA A 170 15.18 2.17 -5.02
N SER A 171 15.13 3.08 -4.05
CA SER A 171 15.38 2.78 -2.65
C SER A 171 14.10 3.02 -1.85
N ILE A 172 13.75 2.08 -0.98
CA ILE A 172 12.67 2.24 -0.02
C ILE A 172 13.28 2.35 1.37
N TYR A 173 13.04 3.47 2.04
CA TYR A 173 13.56 3.78 3.35
C TYR A 173 12.47 3.59 4.40
N VAL A 174 12.63 2.63 5.31
CA VAL A 174 11.67 2.38 6.39
C VAL A 174 12.15 3.03 7.68
N PHE A 175 11.30 3.83 8.31
CA PHE A 175 11.73 4.63 9.46
C PHE A 175 11.88 3.76 10.72
N PRO A 176 12.90 4.00 11.59
CA PRO A 176 13.18 3.11 12.72
C PRO A 176 12.06 3.04 13.75
N TRP A 177 11.29 4.12 13.96
CA TRP A 177 10.15 4.08 14.88
C TRP A 177 9.09 3.09 14.37
N TYR A 178 8.87 3.05 13.05
CA TYR A 178 7.92 2.15 12.42
C TYR A 178 8.39 0.70 12.50
N ILE A 179 9.67 0.44 12.23
CA ILE A 179 10.28 -0.88 12.46
C ILE A 179 10.12 -1.34 13.91
N LYS A 180 10.40 -0.47 14.89
CA LYS A 180 10.21 -0.79 16.32
C LYS A 180 8.77 -1.10 16.65
N GLN A 181 7.82 -0.30 16.14
CA GLN A 181 6.40 -0.51 16.35
C GLN A 181 5.95 -1.86 15.75
N MET A 182 6.38 -2.17 14.53
CA MET A 182 6.05 -3.43 13.85
C MET A 182 6.71 -4.63 14.52
N GLN A 183 7.96 -4.52 14.97
CA GLN A 183 8.64 -5.57 15.72
C GLN A 183 7.97 -5.80 17.09
N ALA A 184 7.51 -4.74 17.76
CA ALA A 184 6.79 -4.84 19.01
C ALA A 184 5.44 -5.57 18.80
N ARG A 185 4.70 -5.23 17.74
CA ARG A 185 3.49 -5.97 17.33
C ARG A 185 3.83 -7.43 16.99
N LYS A 186 4.91 -7.68 16.24
CA LYS A 186 5.39 -9.03 15.92
C LYS A 186 5.64 -9.87 17.16
N ASN A 187 6.31 -9.29 18.15
CA ASN A 187 6.68 -9.97 19.40
C ASN A 187 5.49 -10.16 20.35
N MET A 188 4.57 -9.19 20.45
CA MET A 188 3.43 -9.24 21.37
C MET A 188 2.27 -10.08 20.83
N GLU A 189 2.03 -10.01 19.53
CA GLU A 189 0.79 -10.51 18.91
C GLU A 189 1.08 -11.57 17.83
N GLY A 190 2.35 -11.90 17.59
CA GLY A 190 2.76 -12.81 16.51
C GLY A 190 2.62 -12.21 15.11
N PHE A 191 2.53 -10.87 15.00
CA PHE A 191 2.41 -10.13 13.74
C PHE A 191 3.66 -10.28 12.85
N THR A 192 3.74 -11.37 12.10
CA THR A 192 4.44 -11.36 10.81
C THR A 192 3.45 -10.89 9.75
N ALA A 193 3.92 -10.07 8.81
CA ALA A 193 3.28 -9.67 7.56
C ALA A 193 1.89 -10.27 7.27
N VAL A 194 0.95 -9.36 7.06
CA VAL A 194 -0.47 -9.64 7.16
C VAL A 194 -0.94 -10.39 5.92
N LEU A 195 -1.43 -11.61 6.12
CA LEU A 195 -2.26 -12.38 5.17
C LEU A 195 -1.53 -13.00 3.97
N ASN A 196 -0.94 -14.19 4.17
CA ASN A 196 -1.28 -15.29 3.27
C ASN A 196 -2.71 -15.78 3.64
N ASN A 197 -3.34 -16.68 2.90
CA ASN A 197 -4.62 -17.33 3.29
C ASN A 197 -4.52 -18.16 4.60
N ASP A 198 -3.58 -17.84 5.48
CA ASP A 198 -3.37 -18.35 6.82
C ASP A 198 -4.58 -17.96 7.70
N PRO A 199 -5.22 -18.94 8.35
CA PRO A 199 -6.25 -18.71 9.36
C PRO A 199 -5.89 -17.66 10.43
N LYS A 200 -4.60 -17.52 10.78
CA LYS A 200 -4.13 -16.50 11.72
C LYS A 200 -4.38 -15.08 11.23
N ALA A 201 -4.25 -14.85 9.93
CA ALA A 201 -4.40 -13.54 9.34
C ALA A 201 -5.88 -13.14 9.19
N ILE A 202 -6.76 -14.11 8.88
CA ILE A 202 -8.21 -13.93 8.97
C ILE A 202 -8.65 -13.60 10.40
N ALA A 203 -8.07 -14.29 11.40
CA ALA A 203 -8.32 -14.00 12.80
C ALA A 203 -7.82 -12.59 13.20
N MET A 204 -6.70 -12.14 12.65
CA MET A 204 -6.19 -10.78 12.85
C MET A 204 -7.13 -9.72 12.26
N ILE A 205 -7.60 -9.86 11.00
CA ILE A 205 -8.61 -8.94 10.45
C ILE A 205 -9.84 -8.92 11.37
N ALA A 206 -10.30 -10.09 11.82
CA ALA A 206 -11.45 -10.16 12.73
C ALA A 206 -11.19 -9.41 14.05
N GLU A 207 -10.01 -9.57 14.65
CA GLU A 207 -9.64 -8.88 15.90
C GLU A 207 -9.41 -7.38 15.70
N VAL A 208 -8.84 -6.97 14.58
CA VAL A 208 -8.71 -5.55 14.18
C VAL A 208 -10.10 -4.96 14.00
N VAL A 209 -10.98 -5.59 13.21
CA VAL A 209 -12.37 -5.12 13.00
C VAL A 209 -13.15 -5.06 14.33
N LYS A 210 -13.01 -6.06 15.23
CA LYS A 210 -13.62 -6.03 16.57
C LYS A 210 -13.02 -4.95 17.48
N GLY A 211 -11.70 -4.79 17.46
CA GLY A 211 -10.96 -3.80 18.25
C GLY A 211 -11.32 -2.38 17.82
N ILE A 212 -11.34 -2.14 16.50
CA ILE A 212 -11.84 -0.92 15.90
C ILE A 212 -13.29 -0.70 16.31
N GLY A 213 -14.16 -1.70 16.20
CA GLY A 213 -15.56 -1.59 16.61
C GLY A 213 -15.73 -1.10 18.05
N ARG A 214 -14.89 -1.58 18.98
CA ARG A 214 -14.90 -1.17 20.39
C ARG A 214 -14.44 0.28 20.61
N ASN A 215 -13.50 0.77 19.81
CA ASN A 215 -12.88 2.08 19.95
C ASN A 215 -13.16 3.02 18.76
N TRP A 216 -14.20 2.74 17.96
CA TRP A 216 -14.39 3.41 16.67
C TRP A 216 -14.55 4.91 16.81
N ASN A 217 -15.25 5.34 17.87
CA ASN A 217 -15.42 6.76 18.18
C ASN A 217 -14.07 7.47 18.41
N TYR A 218 -13.08 6.79 19.00
CA TYR A 218 -11.75 7.37 19.17
C TYR A 218 -11.01 7.55 17.84
N TYR A 219 -11.15 6.59 16.91
CA TYR A 219 -10.47 6.64 15.62
C TYR A 219 -11.15 7.59 14.63
N LYS A 220 -12.49 7.58 14.56
CA LYS A 220 -13.25 8.43 13.63
C LYS A 220 -13.07 9.93 13.94
N ASP A 221 -12.95 10.29 15.22
CA ASP A 221 -12.89 11.69 15.67
C ASP A 221 -11.49 12.30 15.53
N LYS A 222 -10.45 11.46 15.36
CA LYS A 222 -9.07 11.94 15.17
C LYS A 222 -8.80 12.46 13.76
N GLY A 223 -9.63 12.08 12.79
CA GLY A 223 -9.41 12.40 11.38
C GLY A 223 -8.07 11.89 10.85
N MET A 224 -7.92 11.92 9.53
CA MET A 224 -6.64 11.72 8.87
C MET A 224 -5.98 13.08 8.61
N ALA A 225 -4.66 13.11 8.41
CA ALA A 225 -3.95 14.31 7.94
C ALA A 225 -4.51 14.82 6.59
N SER A 226 -5.18 13.94 5.84
CA SER A 226 -5.89 14.26 4.59
C SER A 226 -7.17 15.08 4.76
N GLY A 227 -7.64 15.30 5.99
CA GLY A 227 -8.90 16.00 6.26
C GLY A 227 -10.15 15.12 6.09
N HIS A 228 -9.98 13.84 5.74
CA HIS A 228 -11.06 12.87 5.69
C HIS A 228 -11.25 12.15 7.03
N PRO A 229 -12.48 11.74 7.38
CA PRO A 229 -12.71 10.77 8.44
C PRO A 229 -11.96 9.48 8.14
N MET A 230 -11.35 8.89 9.18
CA MET A 230 -10.70 7.59 9.07
C MET A 230 -11.76 6.51 8.78
N ALA A 231 -11.51 5.65 7.79
CA ALA A 231 -12.27 4.44 7.48
C ALA A 231 -11.66 3.22 8.19
N ARG A 232 -12.42 2.11 8.33
CA ARG A 232 -11.85 0.88 8.91
C ARG A 232 -10.77 0.27 8.00
N MET A 233 -10.93 0.43 6.69
CA MET A 233 -9.90 0.07 5.72
C MET A 233 -8.57 0.79 5.95
N ASP A 234 -8.56 2.05 6.41
CA ASP A 234 -7.31 2.77 6.72
C ASP A 234 -6.52 2.06 7.83
N ILE A 235 -7.22 1.51 8.81
CA ILE A 235 -6.60 0.83 9.95
C ILE A 235 -6.07 -0.55 9.54
N VAL A 236 -6.81 -1.26 8.68
CA VAL A 236 -6.35 -2.54 8.10
C VAL A 236 -5.19 -2.33 7.13
N HIS A 237 -5.17 -1.21 6.42
CA HIS A 237 -4.11 -0.82 5.48
C HIS A 237 -2.85 -0.31 6.19
N ALA A 238 -2.96 0.34 7.35
CA ALA A 238 -1.84 0.87 8.16
C ALA A 238 -1.02 -0.23 8.90
N VAL A 239 -0.78 -1.33 8.19
CA VAL A 239 0.13 -2.43 8.57
C VAL A 239 1.33 -2.41 7.63
N LEU A 240 2.45 -3.00 8.07
CA LEU A 240 3.73 -2.87 7.36
C LEU A 240 3.67 -3.24 5.87
N ASP A 241 2.92 -4.28 5.50
CA ASP A 241 2.78 -4.70 4.11
C ASP A 241 1.85 -3.80 3.29
N GLY A 242 0.98 -3.01 3.91
CA GLY A 242 0.19 -1.97 3.24
C GLY A 242 1.09 -0.79 2.89
N THR A 243 1.89 -0.33 3.84
CA THR A 243 2.95 0.65 3.60
C THR A 243 3.92 0.15 2.54
N MET A 244 4.42 -1.09 2.61
CA MET A 244 5.34 -1.60 1.58
C MET A 244 4.68 -1.67 0.20
N LEU A 245 3.38 -1.98 0.11
CA LEU A 245 2.67 -1.96 -1.16
C LEU A 245 2.56 -0.53 -1.73
N HIS A 246 2.24 0.44 -0.88
CA HIS A 246 2.22 1.85 -1.21
C HIS A 246 3.59 2.29 -1.76
N GLU A 247 4.67 2.03 -1.01
CA GLU A 247 6.04 2.37 -1.41
C GLU A 247 6.48 1.67 -2.71
N LEU A 248 6.19 0.38 -2.84
CA LEU A 248 6.49 -0.36 -4.07
C LEU A 248 5.83 0.27 -5.28
N SER A 249 4.65 0.87 -5.14
CA SER A 249 3.94 1.52 -6.23
C SER A 249 4.67 2.78 -6.76
N HIS A 250 5.46 3.46 -5.92
CA HIS A 250 6.29 4.59 -6.34
C HIS A 250 7.50 4.18 -7.19
N THR A 251 7.89 2.91 -7.15
CA THR A 251 9.07 2.45 -7.89
C THR A 251 8.85 2.53 -9.40
N TRP A 252 9.94 2.75 -10.14
CA TRP A 252 9.93 2.71 -11.61
C TRP A 252 9.40 1.38 -12.15
N ALA A 253 9.73 0.27 -11.48
CA ALA A 253 9.28 -1.07 -11.84
C ALA A 253 7.75 -1.19 -11.78
N ALA A 254 7.12 -0.54 -10.80
CA ALA A 254 5.66 -0.51 -10.62
C ALA A 254 4.94 0.49 -11.54
N GLY A 255 5.67 1.42 -12.15
CA GLY A 255 5.11 2.45 -13.03
C GLY A 255 4.90 3.81 -12.37
N ILE A 256 5.64 4.10 -11.28
CA ILE A 256 5.82 5.44 -10.71
C ILE A 256 4.48 6.09 -10.34
N SER A 257 3.77 5.45 -9.41
CA SER A 257 2.66 6.11 -8.75
C SER A 257 3.16 7.28 -7.90
N GLU A 258 2.27 8.19 -7.54
CA GLU A 258 2.57 9.44 -6.86
C GLU A 258 1.64 9.61 -5.65
N ASP A 259 2.08 10.40 -4.69
CA ASP A 259 1.19 11.02 -3.69
C ASP A 259 0.65 12.32 -4.27
N VAL A 260 -0.35 12.17 -5.15
CA VAL A 260 -0.80 13.19 -6.13
C VAL A 260 -1.25 14.52 -5.52
N ASP A 261 -1.59 14.55 -4.23
CA ASP A 261 -2.05 15.73 -3.50
C ASP A 261 -1.43 15.83 -2.10
N GLY A 262 -0.18 15.38 -1.96
CA GLY A 262 0.56 15.39 -0.71
C GLY A 262 -0.23 14.70 0.42
N ALA A 263 -0.47 15.40 1.54
CA ALA A 263 -1.22 14.84 2.67
C ALA A 263 -2.66 14.42 2.32
N ARG A 264 -3.28 15.00 1.27
CA ARG A 264 -4.61 14.62 0.80
C ARG A 264 -4.61 13.38 -0.08
N SER A 265 -3.45 12.76 -0.29
CA SER A 265 -3.33 11.50 -1.06
C SER A 265 -3.71 10.26 -0.25
N TYR A 266 -3.69 10.39 1.09
CA TYR A 266 -3.74 9.27 2.02
C TYR A 266 -5.13 9.04 2.62
N GLY A 267 -5.49 7.76 2.70
CA GLY A 267 -6.71 7.23 3.26
C GLY A 267 -7.79 6.93 2.25
N TRP A 268 -8.73 6.09 2.67
CA TRP A 268 -9.85 5.62 1.87
C TRP A 268 -10.69 6.77 1.33
N GLY A 269 -11.08 7.72 2.18
CA GLY A 269 -11.89 8.87 1.76
C GLY A 269 -11.21 9.69 0.66
N ALA A 270 -9.91 9.94 0.81
CA ALA A 270 -9.09 10.63 -0.19
C ALA A 270 -8.98 9.83 -1.49
N ALA A 271 -8.69 8.53 -1.40
CA ALA A 271 -8.57 7.65 -2.56
C ALA A 271 -9.89 7.59 -3.37
N VAL A 272 -11.02 7.54 -2.67
CA VAL A 272 -12.38 7.57 -3.24
C VAL A 272 -12.72 8.91 -3.88
N GLU A 273 -12.32 10.02 -3.26
CA GLU A 273 -12.56 11.35 -3.83
C GLU A 273 -11.76 11.53 -5.12
N MET A 274 -10.48 11.17 -5.11
CA MET A 274 -9.58 11.40 -6.24
C MET A 274 -9.83 10.47 -7.43
N LYS A 275 -10.21 9.22 -7.17
CA LYS A 275 -10.44 8.17 -8.18
C LYS A 275 -9.28 8.02 -9.17
N ASN A 276 -8.05 8.04 -8.66
CA ASN A 276 -6.86 8.19 -9.49
C ASN A 276 -5.99 6.92 -9.46
N PRO A 277 -5.83 6.21 -10.59
CA PRO A 277 -5.01 5.00 -10.64
C PRO A 277 -3.50 5.28 -10.57
N LYS A 278 -3.08 6.55 -10.56
CA LYS A 278 -1.70 6.97 -10.28
C LYS A 278 -1.45 7.24 -8.80
N ASN A 279 -2.48 7.35 -7.97
CA ASN A 279 -2.30 7.56 -6.55
C ASN A 279 -1.79 6.28 -5.90
N ALA A 280 -0.66 6.34 -5.20
CA ALA A 280 -0.06 5.19 -4.55
C ALA A 280 -1.03 4.54 -3.55
N ASP A 281 -1.69 5.37 -2.75
CA ASP A 281 -2.63 4.89 -1.73
C ASP A 281 -3.90 4.27 -2.31
N SER A 282 -4.38 4.77 -3.45
CA SER A 282 -5.54 4.18 -4.14
C SER A 282 -5.25 2.75 -4.59
N LEU A 283 -4.03 2.47 -5.05
CA LEU A 283 -3.61 1.14 -5.47
C LEU A 283 -3.47 0.20 -4.27
N SER A 284 -2.82 0.66 -3.20
CA SER A 284 -2.60 -0.15 -2.01
C SER A 284 -3.91 -0.45 -1.29
N LEU A 285 -4.77 0.54 -1.08
CA LEU A 285 -6.09 0.38 -0.47
C LEU A 285 -6.99 -0.56 -1.27
N PHE A 286 -7.03 -0.42 -2.60
CA PHE A 286 -7.79 -1.35 -3.45
C PHE A 286 -7.30 -2.78 -3.29
N ALA A 287 -5.99 -3.00 -3.36
CA ALA A 287 -5.45 -4.35 -3.28
C ALA A 287 -5.73 -5.01 -1.92
N TYR A 288 -5.69 -4.23 -0.84
CA TYR A 288 -6.10 -4.68 0.48
C TYR A 288 -7.60 -4.96 0.58
N ALA A 289 -8.45 -4.11 0.00
CA ALA A 289 -9.88 -4.35 -0.04
C ALA A 289 -10.22 -5.66 -0.78
N VAL A 290 -9.57 -5.91 -1.93
CA VAL A 290 -9.70 -7.19 -2.64
C VAL A 290 -9.27 -8.36 -1.75
N LYS A 291 -8.14 -8.22 -1.04
CA LYS A 291 -7.64 -9.26 -0.12
C LYS A 291 -8.64 -9.56 1.00
N VAL A 292 -9.23 -8.54 1.60
CA VAL A 292 -10.27 -8.66 2.64
C VAL A 292 -11.51 -9.36 2.07
N VAL A 293 -12.03 -8.92 0.93
CA VAL A 293 -13.21 -9.51 0.27
C VAL A 293 -12.97 -10.97 -0.13
N GLN A 294 -11.77 -11.30 -0.63
CA GLN A 294 -11.43 -12.66 -1.04
C GLN A 294 -11.31 -13.64 0.11
N SER A 295 -11.17 -13.18 1.36
CA SER A 295 -11.04 -14.05 2.54
C SER A 295 -12.33 -14.79 2.95
N THR A 296 -13.39 -14.75 2.13
CA THR A 296 -14.72 -15.41 2.27
C THR A 296 -15.54 -15.02 3.51
N ARG A 297 -14.94 -14.30 4.46
CA ARG A 297 -15.55 -13.94 5.75
C ARG A 297 -15.98 -12.48 5.83
N PHE A 298 -15.40 -11.61 5.01
CA PHE A 298 -15.61 -10.17 5.11
C PHE A 298 -16.16 -9.54 3.83
N GLU A 299 -16.88 -8.43 3.99
CA GLU A 299 -17.20 -7.46 2.94
C GLU A 299 -16.48 -6.15 3.24
N VAL A 300 -16.19 -5.40 2.17
CA VAL A 300 -15.80 -4.00 2.25
C VAL A 300 -16.85 -3.19 1.48
N ASP A 301 -17.41 -2.16 2.10
CA ASP A 301 -18.34 -1.27 1.42
C ASP A 301 -17.64 -0.04 0.82
N ILE A 302 -18.42 0.79 0.10
CA ILE A 302 -17.90 1.99 -0.57
C ILE A 302 -17.35 3.03 0.42
N GLU A 303 -17.81 3.05 1.67
CA GLU A 303 -17.32 3.95 2.71
C GLU A 303 -16.01 3.43 3.33
N GLY A 304 -15.54 2.25 2.92
CA GLY A 304 -14.36 1.60 3.46
C GLY A 304 -14.63 0.98 4.81
N ASP A 305 -15.89 0.69 5.12
CA ASP A 305 -16.25 -0.10 6.29
C ASP A 305 -16.13 -1.60 6.00
N ILE A 306 -15.80 -2.37 7.05
CA ILE A 306 -15.57 -3.81 6.97
C ILE A 306 -16.62 -4.53 7.82
N ALA A 307 -17.34 -5.48 7.22
CA ALA A 307 -18.34 -6.31 7.89
C ALA A 307 -17.91 -7.80 7.92
N ASP A 308 -18.15 -8.50 9.04
CA ASP A 308 -17.81 -9.93 9.23
C ASP A 308 -19.08 -10.81 9.25
N TYR A 309 -19.20 -11.71 8.27
CA TYR A 309 -20.35 -12.59 8.14
C TYR A 309 -20.48 -13.67 9.20
N SER A 310 -19.37 -14.09 9.82
CA SER A 310 -19.36 -15.23 10.75
C SER A 310 -19.86 -14.90 12.16
N THR A 311 -19.86 -13.62 12.53
CA THR A 311 -20.22 -13.18 13.88
C THR A 311 -21.68 -12.75 13.99
N GLY A 312 -22.42 -12.65 12.86
CA GLY A 312 -23.73 -12.02 12.83
C GLY A 312 -23.71 -10.53 13.22
N ILE A 313 -22.53 -9.96 13.50
CA ILE A 313 -22.30 -8.54 13.72
C ILE A 313 -22.21 -7.92 12.33
N PHE A 314 -23.39 -7.76 11.71
CA PHE A 314 -23.55 -6.77 10.68
C PHE A 314 -23.30 -5.40 11.32
N VAL A 315 -22.13 -4.82 11.09
CA VAL A 315 -21.99 -3.36 11.21
C VAL A 315 -22.57 -2.67 9.97
N ARG A 316 -23.29 -3.40 9.12
CA ARG A 316 -24.32 -2.79 8.29
C ARG A 316 -25.47 -2.36 9.19
N LYS A 317 -25.66 -1.05 9.38
CA LYS A 317 -27.02 -0.56 9.13
C LYS A 317 -27.30 -0.97 7.69
N SER A 318 -28.15 -1.96 7.50
CA SER A 318 -28.52 -2.42 6.16
C SER A 318 -28.89 -1.20 5.28
N LYS A 319 -28.71 -1.27 3.94
CA LYS A 319 -29.20 -0.19 3.03
C LYS A 319 -30.67 0.18 3.32
N LEU A 320 -31.45 -0.75 3.86
CA LEU A 320 -32.81 -0.56 4.38
C LEU A 320 -32.87 0.24 5.69
N GLU A 321 -32.02 -0.04 6.67
CA GLU A 321 -31.95 0.72 7.93
C GLU A 321 -31.36 2.11 7.74
N LYS A 322 -30.37 2.30 6.85
CA LYS A 322 -29.87 3.65 6.50
C LYS A 322 -30.98 4.49 5.86
N ARG A 323 -31.73 3.92 4.90
CA ARG A 323 -32.93 4.57 4.33
C ARG A 323 -34.00 4.88 5.36
N ARG A 324 -34.23 3.97 6.31
CA ARG A 324 -35.21 4.16 7.39
C ARG A 324 -34.78 5.30 8.33
N ASP A 325 -33.51 5.37 8.67
CA ASP A 325 -32.98 6.40 9.58
C ASP A 325 -32.94 7.76 8.87
N ASP A 326 -32.55 7.82 7.60
CA ASP A 326 -32.64 9.04 6.78
C ASP A 326 -34.10 9.53 6.66
N GLU A 327 -35.05 8.60 6.56
CA GLU A 327 -36.48 8.91 6.53
C GLU A 327 -37.01 9.38 7.89
N ILE A 328 -36.57 8.78 9.00
CA ILE A 328 -36.87 9.24 10.36
C ILE A 328 -36.31 10.64 10.60
N ASP A 329 -35.06 10.90 10.21
CA ASP A 329 -34.42 12.22 10.35
C ASP A 329 -35.08 13.28 9.47
N ARG A 330 -35.59 12.90 8.30
CA ARG A 330 -36.44 13.77 7.47
C ARG A 330 -37.75 14.10 8.19
N MET A 331 -38.44 13.10 8.71
CA MET A 331 -39.72 13.30 9.43
C MET A 331 -39.55 14.17 10.69
N ILE A 332 -38.48 13.99 11.46
CA ILE A 332 -38.19 14.81 12.63
C ILE A 332 -38.00 16.28 12.22
N ARG A 333 -37.26 16.55 11.14
CA ARG A 333 -37.08 17.90 10.62
C ARG A 333 -38.40 18.54 10.19
N GLU A 334 -39.24 17.80 9.47
CA GLU A 334 -40.56 18.26 9.04
C GLU A 334 -41.48 18.60 10.24
N ILE A 335 -41.45 17.79 11.30
CA ILE A 335 -42.23 18.04 12.54
C ILE A 335 -41.72 19.28 13.27
N LEU A 336 -40.40 19.45 13.38
CA LEU A 336 -39.80 20.61 14.05
C LEU A 336 -40.09 21.92 13.29
N ASP A 337 -40.04 21.88 11.96
CA ASP A 337 -40.38 23.03 11.10
C ASP A 337 -41.87 23.40 11.21
N ALA A 338 -42.76 22.41 11.24
CA ALA A 338 -44.20 22.64 11.38
C ALA A 338 -44.54 23.31 12.72
N ARG A 339 -43.86 22.90 13.80
CA ARG A 339 -44.04 23.44 15.15
C ARG A 339 -43.50 24.86 15.31
N TRP A 340 -42.55 25.28 14.47
CA TRP A 340 -42.01 26.64 14.45
C TRP A 340 -42.88 27.63 13.65
N ARG A 341 -43.76 27.13 12.77
CA ARG A 341 -44.65 27.95 11.93
C ARG A 341 -46.07 28.12 12.51
N SER A 342 -46.38 27.43 13.61
CA SER A 342 -47.64 27.52 14.37
C SER A 342 -47.48 28.41 15.61
#